data_AF-A0A7S3I3E2-F1
#
_entry.id   AF-A0A7S3I3E2-F1
#
_cell.length_a   1.000
_cell.length_b   1.000
_cell.length_c   1.000
_cell.angle_alpha   90.00
_cell.angle_beta   90.00
_cell.angle_gamma   90.00
#
_symmetry.space_group_name_H-M   'P 1'
#
loop_
_entity.id
_entity.type
_entity.pdbx_description
1 polymer ?
#
loop_
_entity_poly.entity_id
_entity_poly.type
_entity_poly.pdbx_seq_one_letter_code
_entity_poly.pdbx_strand_id
1 'polypeptide(L)'
;EEFIRYRQASYKGKLVMAKRFSKFYINEFQPVTKIEKQDLDKSKFHHRALCLAGTLLFGSVSFRFRKAKTGAAGTGGVSRENNLPMHILNDLGMGFLGYVFGQLVSADYIYKNRQYVLERIYLEKSQGVKDRQ
;
A
#
# COMPACT_ATOMS: atom_id res chain seq x y z
N GLU A 1 -9.97 5.93 -22.33
CA GLU A 1 -10.13 4.45 -22.41
C GLU A 1 -9.68 3.69 -21.15
N GLU A 2 -8.50 3.99 -20.59
CA GLU A 2 -7.96 3.25 -19.44
C GLU A 2 -8.83 3.33 -18.17
N PHE A 3 -9.47 4.48 -17.92
CA PHE A 3 -10.40 4.63 -16.80
C PHE A 3 -11.68 3.79 -16.95
N ILE A 4 -12.18 3.63 -18.18
CA ILE A 4 -13.34 2.78 -18.48
C ILE A 4 -12.94 1.31 -18.27
N ARG A 5 -11.74 0.91 -18.71
CA ARG A 5 -11.17 -0.42 -18.43
C ARG A 5 -11.01 -0.67 -16.94
N TYR A 6 -10.57 0.32 -16.16
CA TYR A 6 -10.49 0.19 -14.70
C TYR A 6 -11.88 -0.01 -14.07
N ARG A 7 -12.90 0.73 -14.53
CA ARG A 7 -14.28 0.60 -13.99
C ARG A 7 -14.87 -0.79 -14.27
N GLN A 8 -14.62 -1.33 -15.46
CA GLN A 8 -15.10 -2.64 -15.92
C GLN A 8 -14.23 -3.81 -15.43
N ALA A 9 -13.02 -3.57 -14.92
CA ALA A 9 -12.14 -4.61 -14.43
C ALA A 9 -12.63 -5.25 -13.12
N SER A 10 -12.31 -6.54 -12.96
CA SER A 10 -12.48 -7.25 -11.70
C SER A 10 -11.60 -6.64 -10.60
N TYR A 11 -11.89 -6.94 -9.34
CA TYR A 11 -11.13 -6.41 -8.19
C TYR A 11 -9.62 -6.67 -8.32
N LYS A 12 -9.24 -7.88 -8.76
CA LYS A 12 -7.83 -8.22 -9.05
C LYS A 12 -7.25 -7.34 -10.16
N GLY A 13 -8.00 -7.12 -11.25
CA GLY A 13 -7.57 -6.25 -12.35
C GLY A 13 -7.36 -4.80 -11.91
N LYS A 14 -8.25 -4.27 -11.07
CA LYS A 14 -8.14 -2.93 -10.47
C LYS A 14 -6.85 -2.79 -9.66
N LEU A 15 -6.52 -3.79 -8.84
CA LEU A 15 -5.29 -3.79 -8.05
C LEU A 15 -4.03 -3.84 -8.91
N VAL A 16 -4.02 -4.65 -9.98
CA VAL A 16 -2.86 -4.71 -10.89
C VAL A 16 -2.64 -3.36 -11.57
N MET A 17 -3.71 -2.73 -12.07
CA MET A 17 -3.63 -1.40 -12.69
C MET A 17 -3.15 -0.35 -11.69
N ALA A 18 -3.76 -0.31 -10.50
CA ALA A 18 -3.38 0.62 -9.44
C ALA A 18 -1.91 0.45 -9.04
N LYS A 19 -1.46 -0.79 -8.81
CA LYS A 19 -0.06 -1.07 -8.45
C LYS A 19 0.92 -0.64 -9.54
N ARG A 20 0.62 -0.91 -10.80
CA ARG A 20 1.48 -0.51 -11.94
C ARG A 20 1.58 1.01 -12.02
N PHE A 21 0.45 1.71 -11.93
CA PHE A 21 0.42 3.17 -11.96
C PHE A 21 1.13 3.78 -10.76
N SER A 22 0.86 3.32 -9.53
CA SER A 22 1.52 3.88 -8.34
C SER A 22 3.02 3.65 -8.36
N LYS A 23 3.49 2.52 -8.91
CA LYS A 23 4.92 2.27 -9.12
C LYS A 23 5.53 3.30 -10.08
N PHE A 24 4.89 3.54 -11.21
CA PHE A 24 5.31 4.59 -12.16
C PHE A 24 5.27 5.97 -11.50
N TYR A 25 4.16 6.34 -10.85
CA TYR A 25 3.95 7.66 -10.27
C TYR A 25 4.97 7.98 -9.17
N ILE A 26 5.34 7.01 -8.35
CA ILE A 26 6.30 7.24 -7.26
C ILE A 26 7.75 7.31 -7.77
N ASN A 27 8.11 6.47 -8.75
CA ASN A 27 9.51 6.25 -9.13
C ASN A 27 9.93 6.94 -10.42
N GLU A 28 9.04 7.07 -11.39
CA GLU A 28 9.36 7.49 -12.77
C GLU A 28 8.70 8.82 -13.16
N PHE A 29 7.63 9.24 -12.49
CA PHE A 29 6.93 10.47 -12.81
C PHE A 29 7.79 11.71 -12.55
N GLN A 30 7.92 12.55 -13.58
CA GLN A 30 8.62 13.83 -13.51
C GLN A 30 7.61 14.98 -13.38
N PRO A 31 7.50 15.59 -12.19
CA PRO A 31 6.63 16.75 -12.00
C PRO A 31 7.19 17.94 -12.78
N VAL A 32 6.33 18.63 -13.53
CA VAL A 32 6.69 19.84 -14.27
C VAL A 32 6.30 21.07 -13.47
N THR A 33 5.19 21.00 -12.73
CA THR A 33 4.70 22.09 -11.89
C THR A 33 5.06 21.89 -10.42
N LYS A 34 5.09 22.99 -9.65
CA LYS A 34 5.31 22.95 -8.19
C LYS A 34 4.21 22.18 -7.46
N ILE A 35 2.97 22.26 -7.96
CA ILE A 35 1.80 21.58 -7.38
C ILE A 35 1.97 20.06 -7.53
N GLU A 36 2.35 19.58 -8.71
CA GLU A 36 2.60 18.16 -8.96
C GLU A 36 3.73 17.61 -8.09
N LYS A 37 4.79 18.41 -7.87
CA LYS A 37 5.89 18.02 -6.99
C LYS A 37 5.41 17.87 -5.55
N GLN A 38 4.63 18.83 -5.06
CA GLN A 38 4.04 18.76 -3.72
C GLN A 38 3.11 17.56 -3.58
N ASP A 39 2.32 17.25 -4.60
CA ASP A 39 1.44 16.08 -4.62
C ASP A 39 2.20 14.77 -4.65
N LEU A 40 3.30 14.69 -5.42
CA LEU A 40 4.18 13.53 -5.44
C LEU A 40 4.81 13.28 -4.07
N ASP A 41 5.32 14.33 -3.43
CA ASP A 41 5.93 14.25 -2.10
C ASP A 41 4.89 13.85 -1.04
N LYS A 42 3.70 14.45 -1.08
CA LYS A 42 2.57 14.05 -0.24
C LYS A 42 2.19 12.59 -0.48
N SER A 43 2.18 12.12 -1.72
CA SER A 43 1.80 10.74 -2.05
C SER A 43 2.86 9.74 -1.58
N LYS A 44 4.14 10.08 -1.69
CA LYS A 44 5.27 9.30 -1.12
C LYS A 44 5.16 9.22 0.40
N PHE A 45 4.85 10.34 1.06
CA PHE A 45 4.63 10.38 2.49
C PHE A 45 3.43 9.50 2.89
N HIS A 46 2.27 9.68 2.25
CA HIS A 46 1.07 8.88 2.53
C HIS A 46 1.31 7.40 2.28
N HIS A 47 2.05 7.03 1.23
CA HIS A 47 2.41 5.64 0.97
C HIS A 47 3.20 5.03 2.13
N ARG A 48 4.24 5.72 2.58
CA ARG A 48 5.04 5.29 3.74
C ARG A 48 4.21 5.24 5.01
N ALA A 49 3.40 6.27 5.26
CA ALA A 49 2.54 6.36 6.43
C ALA A 49 1.51 5.22 6.49
N LEU A 50 0.86 4.90 5.37
CA LEU A 50 -0.08 3.78 5.30
C LEU A 50 0.59 2.42 5.47
N CYS A 51 1.78 2.24 4.90
CA CYS A 51 2.57 1.02 5.12
C CYS A 51 2.93 0.85 6.59
N LEU A 52 3.45 1.90 7.23
CA LEU A 52 3.80 1.89 8.65
C LEU A 52 2.57 1.68 9.54
N ALA A 53 1.48 2.39 9.26
CA ALA A 53 0.22 2.23 9.98
C ALA A 53 -0.31 0.81 9.85
N GLY A 54 -0.28 0.21 8.66
CA GLY A 54 -0.65 -1.18 8.42
C GLY A 54 0.18 -2.15 9.26
N THR A 55 1.51 -2.02 9.23
CA THR A 55 2.43 -2.82 10.04
C THR A 55 2.12 -2.71 11.53
N LEU A 56 1.96 -1.50 12.04
CA LEU A 56 1.72 -1.24 13.46
C LEU A 56 0.35 -1.76 13.92
N LEU A 57 -0.69 -1.58 13.10
CA LEU A 57 -2.04 -2.06 13.40
C LEU A 57 -2.06 -3.59 13.46
N PHE A 58 -1.55 -4.28 12.45
CA PHE A 58 -1.55 -5.74 12.43
C PHE A 58 -0.60 -6.34 13.47
N GLY A 59 0.55 -5.71 13.71
CA GLY A 59 1.44 -6.09 14.81
C GLY A 59 0.78 -5.93 16.18
N SER A 60 0.05 -4.83 16.40
CA SER A 60 -0.71 -4.60 17.64
C SER A 60 -1.84 -5.60 17.83
N VAL A 61 -2.53 -5.95 16.74
CA VAL A 61 -3.58 -6.98 16.73
C VAL A 61 -2.98 -8.34 17.09
N SER A 62 -1.87 -8.73 16.47
CA SER A 62 -1.16 -9.98 16.79
C SER A 62 -0.73 -10.03 18.27
N PHE A 63 -0.17 -8.93 18.77
CA PHE A 63 0.21 -8.80 20.18
C PHE A 63 -0.97 -9.00 21.12
N ARG A 64 -2.12 -8.36 20.83
CA ARG A 64 -3.35 -8.49 21.63
C ARG A 64 -3.91 -9.92 21.59
N PHE A 65 -3.94 -10.55 20.41
CA PHE A 65 -4.37 -11.94 20.28
C PHE A 65 -3.48 -12.90 21.06
N ARG A 66 -2.16 -12.70 21.03
CA ARG A 66 -1.23 -13.49 21.86
C ARG A 66 -1.53 -13.28 23.35
N LYS A 67 -1.66 -12.02 23.80
CA LYS A 67 -1.97 -11.70 25.20
C LYS A 67 -3.26 -12.37 25.67
N ALA A 68 -4.31 -12.33 24.84
CA ALA A 68 -5.57 -12.98 25.12
C ALA A 68 -5.43 -14.51 25.22
N LYS A 69 -4.70 -15.14 24.29
CA LYS A 69 -4.45 -16.58 24.29
C LYS A 69 -3.64 -17.02 25.51
N THR A 70 -2.58 -16.28 25.88
CA THR A 70 -1.78 -16.57 27.08
C THR A 70 -2.55 -16.33 28.37
N GLY A 71 -3.43 -15.33 28.39
CA GLY A 71 -4.30 -15.05 29.54
C GLY A 71 -5.36 -16.15 29.75
N ALA A 72 -5.95 -16.65 28.65
CA ALA A 72 -6.91 -17.74 28.68
C ALA A 72 -6.28 -19.12 29.01
N ALA A 73 -5.02 -19.34 28.64
CA ALA A 73 -4.30 -20.59 28.97
C ALA A 73 -3.93 -20.70 30.47
N GLY A 74 -3.92 -19.60 31.22
CA GLY A 74 -3.59 -19.57 32.64
C GLY A 74 -4.63 -20.23 33.56
N THR A 75 -5.85 -20.49 33.08
CA THR A 75 -6.92 -21.15 33.85
C THR A 75 -6.93 -22.67 33.70
N GLY A 76 -6.11 -23.25 32.80
CA GLY A 76 -6.20 -24.66 32.40
C GLY A 76 -5.04 -25.57 32.82
N GLY A 77 -4.06 -25.10 33.59
CA GLY A 77 -2.94 -25.95 34.09
C GLY A 77 -2.00 -26.52 33.03
N VAL A 78 -2.08 -26.05 31.77
CA VAL A 78 -1.22 -26.53 30.67
C VAL A 78 0.16 -25.88 30.76
N SER A 79 1.19 -26.72 30.68
CA SER A 79 2.61 -26.36 30.73
C SER A 79 2.93 -25.15 29.84
N ARG A 80 3.62 -24.15 30.41
CA ARG A 80 4.18 -22.99 29.70
C ARG A 80 5.33 -23.45 28.81
N GLU A 81 5.05 -24.14 27.72
CA GLU A 81 6.06 -24.33 26.68
C GLU A 81 6.40 -22.97 26.08
N ASN A 82 7.64 -22.56 26.32
CA ASN A 82 8.15 -21.22 26.06
C ASN A 82 8.43 -21.04 24.57
N ASN A 83 7.38 -21.03 23.75
CA ASN A 83 7.43 -20.85 22.30
C ASN A 83 7.61 -19.37 21.90
N LEU A 84 8.44 -18.64 22.64
CA LEU A 84 8.75 -17.23 22.41
C LEU A 84 9.24 -16.96 20.97
N PRO A 85 10.13 -17.79 20.36
CA PRO A 85 10.56 -17.57 18.99
C PRO A 85 9.40 -17.66 17.98
N MET A 86 8.49 -18.61 18.14
CA MET A 86 7.32 -18.76 17.27
C MET A 86 6.34 -17.59 17.42
N HIS A 87 6.20 -17.05 18.62
CA HIS A 87 5.39 -15.87 18.87
C HIS A 87 5.96 -14.60 18.23
N ILE A 88 7.29 -14.44 18.24
CA ILE A 88 7.96 -13.33 17.55
C ILE A 88 7.80 -13.48 16.03
N LEU A 89 7.98 -14.70 15.50
CA LEU A 89 7.81 -14.96 14.07
C LEU A 89 6.38 -14.66 13.60
N ASN A 90 5.37 -15.04 14.40
CA ASN A 90 3.98 -14.76 14.07
C ASN A 90 3.67 -13.26 14.07
N ASP A 91 4.18 -12.51 15.06
CA ASP A 91 4.01 -11.05 15.10
C ASP A 91 4.69 -10.35 13.93
N LEU A 92 5.91 -10.79 13.55
CA LEU A 92 6.61 -10.28 12.38
C LEU A 92 5.86 -10.61 11.08
N GLY A 93 5.32 -11.83 10.98
CA GLY A 93 4.49 -12.24 9.85
C GLY A 93 3.23 -11.38 9.73
N MET A 94 2.55 -11.12 10.84
CA MET A 94 1.38 -10.24 10.88
C MET A 94 1.74 -8.79 10.54
N GLY A 95 2.87 -8.28 11.05
CA GLY A 95 3.39 -6.97 10.68
C GLY A 95 3.68 -6.86 9.18
N PHE A 96 4.29 -7.89 8.58
CA PHE A 96 4.53 -7.95 7.14
C PHE A 96 3.22 -7.99 6.33
N LEU A 97 2.22 -8.75 6.77
CA LEU A 97 0.90 -8.73 6.13
C LEU A 97 0.26 -7.34 6.21
N GLY A 98 0.38 -6.67 7.34
CA GLY A 98 -0.05 -5.29 7.52
C GLY A 98 0.66 -4.32 6.56
N TYR A 99 1.97 -4.48 6.38
CA TYR A 99 2.76 -3.72 5.42
C TYR A 99 2.24 -3.91 3.97
N VAL A 100 2.04 -5.16 3.55
CA VAL A 100 1.53 -5.49 2.21
C VAL A 100 0.12 -4.90 2.01
N PHE A 101 -0.74 -5.01 3.02
CA PHE A 101 -2.07 -4.41 2.97
C PHE A 101 -2.00 -2.88 2.84
N GLY A 102 -1.14 -2.23 3.64
CA GLY A 102 -0.89 -0.79 3.53
C GLY A 102 -0.38 -0.37 2.15
N GLN A 103 0.49 -1.17 1.52
CA GLN A 103 0.92 -0.94 0.15
C GLN A 103 -0.24 -0.99 -0.85
N LEU A 104 -1.12 -1.99 -0.74
CA LEU A 104 -2.26 -2.16 -1.65
C LEU A 104 -3.28 -1.02 -1.51
N VAL A 105 -3.62 -0.65 -0.26
CA VAL A 105 -4.52 0.47 0.03
C VAL A 105 -3.94 1.78 -0.49
N SER A 106 -2.65 2.00 -0.26
CA SER A 106 -1.99 3.19 -0.78
C SER A 106 -1.98 3.24 -2.31
N ALA A 107 -1.73 2.10 -2.98
CA ALA A 107 -1.74 2.06 -4.43
C ALA A 107 -3.12 2.40 -5.02
N ASP A 108 -4.18 1.83 -4.44
CA ASP A 108 -5.55 2.14 -4.85
C ASP A 108 -5.91 3.62 -4.59
N TYR A 109 -5.51 4.17 -3.44
CA TYR A 109 -5.70 5.58 -3.11
C TYR A 109 -4.99 6.50 -4.11
N ILE A 110 -3.72 6.23 -4.42
CA ILE A 110 -2.94 7.02 -5.38
C ILE A 110 -3.59 6.98 -6.76
N TYR A 111 -4.00 5.79 -7.21
CA TYR A 111 -4.66 5.64 -8.51
C TYR A 111 -5.94 6.47 -8.62
N LYS A 112 -6.79 6.45 -7.58
CA LYS A 112 -8.06 7.19 -7.56
C LYS A 112 -7.89 8.71 -7.46
N ASN A 113 -6.86 9.19 -6.75
CA ASN A 113 -6.69 10.63 -6.48
C ASN A 113 -5.73 11.33 -7.45
N ARG A 114 -5.08 10.60 -8.37
CA ARG A 114 -4.09 11.13 -9.32
C ARG A 114 -4.47 10.85 -10.77
N GLN A 115 -5.77 10.85 -11.08
CA GLN A 115 -6.27 10.60 -12.44
C GLN A 115 -5.80 11.68 -13.42
N TYR A 116 -5.66 12.92 -12.96
CA TYR A 116 -5.12 14.03 -13.76
C TYR A 116 -3.72 13.72 -14.33
N VAL A 117 -2.92 12.89 -13.64
CA VAL A 117 -1.60 12.46 -14.11
C VAL A 117 -1.73 11.51 -15.30
N LEU A 118 -2.71 10.60 -15.26
CA LEU A 118 -3.01 9.72 -16.39
C LEU A 118 -3.49 10.52 -17.59
N GLU A 119 -4.36 11.51 -17.36
CA GLU A 119 -4.83 12.42 -18.40
C GLU A 119 -3.69 13.21 -19.02
N ARG A 120 -2.76 13.74 -18.22
CA ARG A 120 -1.57 14.43 -18.70
C ARG A 120 -0.68 13.50 -19.54
N ILE A 121 -0.38 12.29 -19.07
CA ILE A 121 0.42 11.31 -19.83
C ILE A 121 -0.25 10.99 -21.18
N TYR A 122 -1.57 10.88 -21.18
CA TYR A 122 -2.34 10.67 -22.39
C TYR A 122 -2.24 11.87 -23.34
N LEU A 123 -2.36 13.09 -22.81
CA LEU A 123 -2.19 14.32 -23.58
C LEU A 123 -0.79 14.41 -24.17
N GLU A 124 0.26 14.19 -23.38
CA GLU A 124 1.66 14.18 -23.83
C GLU A 124 1.91 13.14 -24.95
N LYS A 125 1.30 11.95 -24.84
CA LYS A 125 1.36 10.93 -25.90
C LYS A 125 0.59 11.33 -27.15
N SER A 126 -0.59 11.92 -26.99
CA SER A 126 -1.45 12.33 -28.11
C SER A 126 -0.90 13.55 -28.86
N GLN A 127 -0.23 14.45 -28.14
CA GLN A 127 0.43 15.63 -28.69
C GLN A 127 1.76 15.29 -29.35
N GLY A 128 2.34 14.13 -29.02
CA GLY A 128 3.48 13.52 -29.71
C GLY A 128 4.67 14.46 -29.85
N VAL A 129 5.63 14.39 -28.92
CA VAL A 129 7.06 14.66 -29.18
C VAL A 129 7.30 15.66 -30.34
N LYS A 130 7.04 16.96 -30.12
CA LYS A 130 7.57 18.00 -31.00
C LYS A 130 8.83 18.68 -30.43
N ASP A 131 9.10 18.57 -29.13
CA ASP A 131 10.14 19.38 -28.49
C ASP A 131 11.18 18.61 -27.65
N ARG A 132 11.45 17.33 -27.97
CA ARG A 132 12.60 16.62 -27.37
C ARG A 132 13.33 15.74 -28.40
N GLN A 133 13.91 16.38 -29.41
CA GLN A 133 15.16 15.96 -30.04
C GLN A 133 16.11 17.15 -30.02
#